data_AF-A0A9P6Y9F0-F1
#
_entry.id   AF-A0A9P6Y9F0-F1
#
_cell.length_a   1.000
_cell.length_b   1.000
_cell.length_c   1.000
_cell.angle_alpha   90.00
_cell.angle_beta   90.00
_cell.angle_gamma   90.00
#
_symmetry.space_group_name_H-M   'P 1'
#
loop_
_entity.id
_entity.type
_entity.pdbx_description
1 polymer ?
#
loop_
_entity_poly.entity_id
_entity_poly.type
_entity_poly.pdbx_seq_one_letter_code
_entity_poly.pdbx_strand_id
1 'polypeptide(L)'
;MQRYYSPGLQYSSNLLAEVKNVVIKFKNDLIIEEDMLCQLLQLCSGATQGEKQVIRAVVEIVPQLYNCNLTDLDEADLIGSYVHPFIHGLFSSRQMDKVAHCSNSLIYGHADTENSNRPDYKIDIYEAYECSYTSVFVEAKTSKKTPPIQLAYDFCRCAIFWQGCDRFI
;
A
#
# COMPACT_ATOMS: atom_id res chain seq x y z
N MET A 1 -10.96 7.46 -26.66
CA MET A 1 -10.24 7.43 -25.36
C MET A 1 -11.12 8.11 -24.31
N GLN A 2 -12.03 7.36 -23.69
CA GLN A 2 -12.94 7.87 -22.66
C GLN A 2 -12.18 7.98 -21.35
N ARG A 3 -12.06 9.21 -20.83
CA ARG A 3 -11.48 9.48 -19.51
C ARG A 3 -12.55 9.17 -18.47
N TYR A 4 -12.42 8.05 -17.78
CA TYR A 4 -13.20 7.80 -16.57
C TYR A 4 -12.68 8.72 -15.47
N TYR A 5 -13.47 9.72 -15.11
CA TYR A 5 -13.27 10.51 -13.91
C TYR A 5 -13.89 9.74 -12.74
N SER A 6 -13.05 9.18 -11.85
CA SER A 6 -13.52 8.87 -10.49
C SER A 6 -13.74 10.19 -9.74
N PRO A 7 -14.83 10.33 -8.97
CA PRO A 7 -15.00 11.46 -8.07
C PRO A 7 -13.84 11.47 -7.08
N GLY A 8 -13.19 12.62 -6.87
CA GLY A 8 -12.13 12.76 -5.87
C GLY A 8 -12.60 12.23 -4.52
N LEU A 9 -11.86 11.25 -3.98
CA LEU A 9 -12.13 10.65 -2.68
C LEU A 9 -12.01 11.72 -1.59
N GLN A 10 -13.15 12.23 -1.11
CA GLN A 10 -13.23 13.02 0.10
C GLN A 10 -13.20 12.08 1.30
N TYR A 11 -12.11 12.09 2.05
CA TYR A 11 -12.00 11.40 3.33
C TYR A 11 -12.78 12.14 4.40
N SER A 12 -13.48 11.41 5.27
CA SER A 12 -13.97 12.05 6.50
C SER A 12 -12.76 12.36 7.38
N SER A 13 -12.69 13.59 7.90
CA SER A 13 -11.64 14.00 8.85
C SER A 13 -11.60 13.13 10.12
N ASN A 14 -12.70 12.42 10.42
CA ASN A 14 -12.84 11.57 11.60
C ASN A 14 -12.11 10.23 11.45
N LEU A 15 -12.16 9.58 10.28
CA LEU A 15 -11.51 8.27 10.11
C LEU A 15 -9.99 8.37 10.29
N LEU A 16 -9.40 9.43 9.73
CA LEU A 16 -7.97 9.70 9.86
C LEU A 16 -7.55 9.78 11.33
N ALA A 17 -8.36 10.45 12.14
CA ALA A 17 -8.13 10.62 13.56
C ALA A 17 -8.29 9.28 14.31
N GLU A 18 -9.27 8.46 13.93
CA GLU A 18 -9.52 7.14 14.51
C GLU A 18 -8.39 6.15 14.22
N VAL A 19 -7.97 6.03 12.94
CA VAL A 19 -6.83 5.18 12.54
C VAL A 19 -5.57 5.61 13.30
N LYS A 20 -5.28 6.92 13.33
CA LYS A 20 -4.12 7.46 14.05
C LYS A 20 -4.19 7.15 15.56
N ASN A 21 -5.37 7.27 16.17
CA ASN A 21 -5.56 6.98 17.59
C ASN A 21 -5.26 5.50 17.90
N VAL A 22 -5.77 4.58 17.09
CA VAL A 22 -5.51 3.14 17.24
C VAL A 22 -4.02 2.82 17.12
N VAL A 23 -3.34 3.35 16.10
CA VAL A 23 -1.89 3.16 15.90
C VAL A 23 -1.08 3.76 17.05
N ILE A 24 -1.47 4.92 17.59
CA ILE A 24 -0.80 5.53 18.75
C ILE A 24 -0.97 4.68 20.02
N LYS A 25 -2.15 4.09 20.24
CA LYS A 25 -2.37 3.19 21.38
C LYS A 25 -1.43 1.98 21.31
N PHE A 26 -1.30 1.37 20.14
CA PHE A 26 -0.37 0.27 19.91
C PHE A 26 1.08 0.70 20.14
N LYS A 27 1.50 1.83 19.55
CA LYS A 27 2.85 2.40 19.75
C LYS A 27 3.22 2.61 21.22
N ASN A 28 2.24 2.98 22.05
CA ASN A 28 2.44 3.27 23.47
C ASN A 28 2.19 2.04 24.36
N ASP A 29 2.18 0.83 23.79
CA ASP A 29 1.94 -0.44 24.50
C ASP A 29 0.61 -0.48 25.27
N LEU A 30 -0.39 0.31 24.85
CA LEU A 30 -1.71 0.35 25.49
C LEU A 30 -2.65 -0.76 25.00
N ILE A 31 -2.36 -1.33 23.83
CA ILE A 31 -3.07 -2.44 23.22
C ILE A 31 -2.06 -3.35 22.52
N ILE A 32 -2.37 -4.65 22.41
CA ILE A 32 -1.55 -5.61 21.66
C ILE A 32 -1.87 -5.54 20.15
N GLU A 33 -1.05 -6.20 19.34
CA GLU A 33 -1.18 -6.19 17.87
C GLU A 33 -2.56 -6.69 17.42
N GLU A 34 -3.03 -7.82 17.97
CA GLU A 34 -4.32 -8.42 17.60
C GLU A 34 -5.50 -7.49 17.87
N ASP A 35 -5.49 -6.81 19.02
CA ASP A 35 -6.51 -5.82 19.40
C ASP A 35 -6.50 -4.61 18.49
N MET A 36 -5.30 -4.18 18.08
CA MET A 36 -5.13 -3.08 17.14
C MET A 36 -5.67 -3.47 15.75
N LEU A 37 -5.33 -4.66 15.24
CA LEU A 37 -5.82 -5.14 13.94
C LEU A 37 -7.35 -5.28 13.94
N CYS A 38 -7.93 -5.79 15.02
CA CYS A 38 -9.38 -5.87 15.19
C CYS A 38 -10.04 -4.49 15.16
N GLN A 39 -9.50 -3.52 15.92
CA GLN A 39 -10.02 -2.15 15.95
C GLN A 39 -9.94 -1.49 14.57
N LEU A 40 -8.81 -1.62 13.87
CA LEU A 40 -8.65 -1.06 12.52
C LEU A 40 -9.68 -1.66 11.54
N LEU A 41 -9.84 -2.99 11.55
CA LEU A 41 -10.80 -3.66 10.67
C LEU A 41 -12.26 -3.30 10.98
N GLN A 42 -12.61 -3.04 12.24
CA GLN A 42 -13.95 -2.59 12.63
C GLN A 42 -14.32 -1.25 11.99
N LEU A 43 -13.35 -0.33 11.82
CA LEU A 43 -13.55 0.96 11.15
C LEU A 43 -14.03 0.79 9.69
N CYS A 44 -13.80 -0.36 9.06
CA CYS A 44 -14.26 -0.62 7.70
C CYS A 44 -15.80 -0.62 7.57
N SER A 45 -16.54 -0.89 8.64
CA SER A 45 -18.00 -1.07 8.58
C SER A 45 -18.75 0.22 8.20
N GLY A 46 -18.17 1.39 8.52
CA GLY A 46 -18.72 2.71 8.17
C GLY A 46 -17.95 3.47 7.10
N ALA A 47 -16.87 2.88 6.57
CA ALA A 47 -15.93 3.56 5.67
C ALA A 47 -16.32 3.45 4.19
N THR A 48 -15.96 4.48 3.42
CA THR A 48 -15.97 4.47 1.95
C THR A 48 -14.96 3.46 1.40
N GLN A 49 -15.01 3.19 0.09
CA GLN A 49 -14.08 2.23 -0.53
C GLN A 49 -12.62 2.67 -0.43
N GLY A 50 -12.31 3.95 -0.67
CA GLY A 50 -10.93 4.45 -0.55
C GLY A 50 -10.45 4.46 0.90
N GLU A 51 -11.32 4.78 1.85
CA GLU A 51 -11.04 4.67 3.27
C GLU A 51 -10.74 3.22 3.69
N LYS A 52 -11.49 2.24 3.18
CA LYS A 52 -11.21 0.81 3.40
C LYS A 52 -9.84 0.40 2.85
N GLN A 53 -9.43 0.94 1.69
CA GLN A 53 -8.11 0.68 1.12
C GLN A 53 -7.00 1.23 2.04
N VAL A 54 -7.18 2.43 2.58
CA VAL A 54 -6.24 3.03 3.56
C VAL A 54 -6.15 2.16 4.81
N ILE A 55 -7.29 1.76 5.39
CA ILE A 55 -7.32 0.88 6.57
C ILE A 55 -6.58 -0.43 6.29
N ARG A 56 -6.82 -1.06 5.13
CA ARG A 56 -6.16 -2.32 4.76
C ARG A 56 -4.66 -2.17 4.56
N ALA A 57 -4.21 -1.09 3.91
CA ALA A 57 -2.78 -0.78 3.80
C ALA A 57 -2.11 -0.66 5.18
N VAL A 58 -2.77 -0.02 6.15
CA VAL A 58 -2.28 0.06 7.53
C VAL A 58 -2.28 -1.30 8.21
N VAL A 59 -3.36 -2.08 8.08
CA VAL A 59 -3.46 -3.44 8.65
C VAL A 59 -2.35 -4.36 8.13
N GLU A 60 -1.97 -4.25 6.86
CA GLU A 60 -0.93 -5.09 6.26
C GLU A 60 0.50 -4.66 6.59
N ILE A 61 0.74 -3.38 6.85
CA ILE A 61 2.08 -2.88 7.19
C ILE A 61 2.41 -2.98 8.68
N VAL A 62 1.40 -2.95 9.57
CA VAL A 62 1.67 -2.95 11.02
C VAL A 62 2.45 -4.17 11.51
N PRO A 63 2.21 -5.41 11.06
CA PRO A 63 3.01 -6.56 11.47
C PRO A 63 4.53 -6.40 11.21
N GLN A 64 4.91 -5.39 10.43
CA GLN A 64 6.28 -5.08 10.04
C GLN A 64 6.89 -3.96 10.93
N LEU A 65 6.15 -3.48 11.93
CA LEU A 65 6.59 -2.53 12.96
C LEU A 65 7.41 -3.23 14.05
N TYR A 66 8.54 -3.82 13.67
CA TYR A 66 9.44 -4.44 14.63
C TYR A 66 10.05 -3.38 15.57
N ASN A 67 10.01 -3.66 16.88
CA ASN A 67 10.68 -2.85 17.90
C ASN A 67 12.17 -3.25 18.02
N CYS A 68 12.87 -3.30 16.89
CA CYS A 68 14.29 -3.57 16.85
C CYS A 68 14.98 -2.66 15.82
N ASN A 69 16.24 -2.34 16.10
CA ASN A 69 17.08 -1.61 15.17
C ASN A 69 17.59 -2.58 14.10
N LEU A 70 16.77 -2.91 13.09
CA LEU A 70 17.31 -3.59 11.91
C LEU A 70 18.19 -2.56 11.19
N THR A 71 19.49 -2.82 11.20
CA THR A 71 20.45 -2.12 10.37
C THR A 71 20.61 -2.89 9.07
N ASP A 72 20.72 -2.17 7.95
CA ASP A 72 21.03 -2.72 6.63
C ASP A 72 19.89 -3.53 5.97
N LEU A 73 18.69 -2.93 5.89
CA LEU A 73 17.64 -3.43 4.99
C LEU A 73 18.13 -3.35 3.55
N ASP A 74 18.18 -4.49 2.87
CA ASP A 74 18.42 -4.50 1.43
C ASP A 74 17.13 -4.19 0.65
N GLU A 75 17.23 -4.15 -0.67
CA GLU A 75 16.10 -3.84 -1.55
C GLU A 75 15.02 -4.94 -1.50
N ALA A 76 15.41 -6.21 -1.36
CA ALA A 76 14.48 -7.32 -1.24
C ALA A 76 13.71 -7.25 0.10
N ASP A 77 14.37 -6.89 1.19
CA ASP A 77 13.76 -6.65 2.49
C ASP A 77 12.77 -5.47 2.43
N LEU A 78 13.17 -4.36 1.79
CA LEU A 78 12.30 -3.20 1.58
C LEU A 78 11.04 -3.59 0.80
N ILE A 79 11.21 -4.27 -0.34
CA ILE A 79 10.11 -4.63 -1.22
C ILE A 79 9.20 -5.65 -0.55
N GLY A 80 9.76 -6.72 -0.01
CA GLY A 80 9.00 -7.83 0.58
C GLY A 80 8.30 -7.45 1.88
N SER A 81 8.98 -6.68 2.73
CA SER A 81 8.47 -6.38 4.08
C SER A 81 7.66 -5.10 4.14
N TYR A 82 7.81 -4.14 3.22
CA TYR A 82 7.10 -2.86 3.32
C TYR A 82 6.32 -2.48 2.07
N VAL A 83 6.95 -2.51 0.90
CA VAL A 83 6.29 -2.08 -0.34
C VAL A 83 5.16 -3.05 -0.70
N HIS A 84 5.43 -4.36 -0.67
CA HIS A 84 4.45 -5.35 -1.09
C HIS A 84 3.20 -5.36 -0.20
N PRO A 85 3.30 -5.44 1.15
CA PRO A 85 2.12 -5.37 2.01
C PRO A 85 1.38 -4.03 1.89
N PHE A 86 2.11 -2.92 1.71
CA PHE A 86 1.47 -1.62 1.54
C PHE A 86 0.66 -1.53 0.23
N ILE A 87 1.27 -1.87 -0.90
CA ILE A 87 0.62 -1.81 -2.22
C ILE A 87 -0.49 -2.86 -2.33
N HIS A 88 -0.26 -4.07 -1.83
CA HIS A 88 -1.28 -5.10 -1.77
C HIS A 88 -2.47 -4.62 -0.94
N GLY A 89 -2.25 -4.13 0.28
CA GLY A 89 -3.29 -3.56 1.13
C GLY A 89 -4.08 -2.44 0.47
N LEU A 90 -3.41 -1.52 -0.22
CA LEU A 90 -4.04 -0.34 -0.82
C LEU A 90 -4.86 -0.67 -2.08
N PHE A 91 -4.40 -1.62 -2.91
CA PHE A 91 -4.98 -1.80 -4.25
C PHE A 91 -5.56 -3.17 -4.53
N SER A 92 -5.08 -4.23 -3.89
CA SER A 92 -5.39 -5.62 -4.26
C SER A 92 -6.11 -6.39 -3.16
N SER A 93 -5.88 -6.05 -1.89
CA SER A 93 -6.45 -6.77 -0.75
C SER A 93 -7.98 -6.74 -0.82
N ARG A 94 -8.57 -7.87 -1.21
CA ARG A 94 -10.02 -8.08 -1.45
C ARG A 94 -10.61 -7.45 -2.72
N GLN A 95 -9.81 -7.16 -3.75
CA GLN A 95 -10.27 -6.93 -5.12
C GLN A 95 -9.85 -8.15 -5.94
N MET A 96 -10.77 -9.09 -6.16
CA MET A 96 -10.47 -10.40 -6.78
C MET A 96 -9.92 -10.28 -8.20
N ASP A 97 -10.16 -9.15 -8.84
CA ASP A 97 -9.70 -8.75 -10.15
C ASP A 97 -8.32 -8.08 -10.14
N LYS A 98 -7.72 -7.79 -8.99
CA LYS A 98 -6.43 -7.08 -8.93
C LYS A 98 -5.39 -7.93 -8.24
N VAL A 99 -4.30 -8.21 -8.93
CA VAL A 99 -3.19 -9.02 -8.41
C VAL A 99 -1.94 -8.16 -8.35
N ALA A 100 -1.41 -8.00 -7.13
CA ALA A 100 -0.22 -7.21 -6.88
C ALA A 100 1.04 -8.09 -6.97
N HIS A 101 2.05 -7.66 -7.71
CA HIS A 101 3.25 -8.43 -8.01
C HIS A 101 4.51 -7.60 -7.75
N CYS A 102 5.46 -8.17 -7.01
CA CYS A 102 6.86 -7.74 -7.12
C CYS A 102 7.35 -8.12 -8.52
N SER A 103 7.97 -7.19 -9.23
CA SER A 103 8.36 -7.38 -10.62
C SER A 103 9.83 -7.06 -10.82
N ASN A 104 10.47 -7.83 -11.69
CA ASN A 104 11.75 -7.49 -12.30
C ASN A 104 11.70 -7.86 -13.80
N SER A 105 10.50 -7.76 -14.37
CA SER A 105 10.21 -8.17 -15.75
C SER A 105 9.77 -6.96 -16.56
N LEU A 106 10.08 -6.99 -17.86
CA LEU A 106 9.52 -6.04 -18.81
C LEU A 106 8.01 -6.26 -18.90
N ILE A 107 7.25 -5.17 -19.00
CA ILE A 107 5.81 -5.24 -19.13
C ILE A 107 5.49 -5.69 -20.56
N TYR A 108 4.76 -6.81 -20.68
CA TYR A 108 4.33 -7.34 -21.97
C TYR A 108 3.43 -6.32 -22.68
N GLY A 109 3.74 -5.99 -23.94
CA GLY A 109 3.05 -4.93 -24.71
C GLY A 109 3.67 -3.53 -24.62
N HIS A 110 4.64 -3.30 -23.73
CA HIS A 110 5.44 -2.05 -23.67
C HIS A 110 6.88 -2.22 -24.19
N ALA A 111 7.19 -3.36 -24.79
CA ALA A 111 8.54 -3.72 -25.27
C ALA A 111 9.08 -2.77 -26.37
N ASP A 112 8.21 -2.01 -27.04
CA ASP A 112 8.57 -1.07 -28.12
C ASP A 112 8.74 0.38 -27.63
N THR A 113 8.59 0.64 -26.32
CA THR A 113 8.88 1.96 -25.75
C THR A 113 10.34 2.03 -25.33
N GLU A 114 11.06 3.11 -25.66
CA GLU A 114 12.48 3.34 -25.36
C GLU A 114 12.85 3.27 -23.86
N ASN A 115 11.86 3.04 -23.00
CA ASN A 115 12.01 2.96 -21.56
C ASN A 115 12.17 1.49 -21.14
N SER A 116 13.39 0.98 -21.18
CA SER A 116 13.76 -0.37 -20.72
C SER A 116 13.70 -0.55 -19.19
N ASN A 117 13.06 0.38 -18.48
CA ASN A 117 12.94 0.33 -17.02
C ASN A 117 12.02 -0.80 -16.60
N ARG A 118 12.60 -1.76 -15.90
CA ARG A 118 11.86 -2.85 -15.27
C ARG A 118 11.27 -2.30 -13.98
N PRO A 119 9.95 -2.28 -13.83
CA PRO A 119 9.35 -1.79 -12.60
C PRO A 119 9.60 -2.79 -11.48
N ASP A 120 9.93 -2.28 -10.31
CA ASP A 120 10.07 -3.08 -9.07
C ASP A 120 8.74 -3.68 -8.64
N TYR A 121 7.62 -3.05 -9.03
CA TYR A 121 6.29 -3.50 -8.65
C TYR A 121 5.22 -3.21 -9.71
N LYS A 122 4.24 -4.11 -9.85
CA LYS A 122 3.11 -3.93 -10.76
C LYS A 122 1.82 -4.49 -10.16
N ILE A 123 0.70 -4.04 -10.70
CA ILE A 123 -0.63 -4.58 -10.40
C ILE A 123 -1.28 -4.97 -11.71
N ASP A 124 -1.63 -6.24 -11.84
CA ASP A 124 -2.38 -6.74 -12.99
C ASP A 124 -3.87 -6.69 -12.66
N ILE A 125 -4.67 -6.10 -13.56
CA ILE A 125 -6.12 -6.00 -13.45
C ILE A 125 -6.74 -7.02 -14.42
N TYR A 126 -7.62 -7.87 -13.92
CA TYR A 126 -8.25 -8.97 -14.65
C TYR A 126 -9.73 -8.68 -14.92
N GLU A 127 -10.15 -8.92 -16.15
CA GLU A 127 -11.56 -8.88 -16.56
C GLU A 127 -11.88 -10.22 -17.21
N ALA A 128 -12.98 -10.87 -16.79
CA ALA A 128 -13.37 -12.19 -17.31
C ALA A 128 -12.24 -13.25 -17.28
N TYR A 129 -11.42 -13.24 -16.22
CA TYR A 129 -10.26 -14.15 -16.02
C TYR A 129 -9.08 -13.92 -16.98
N GLU A 130 -9.08 -12.84 -17.75
CA GLU A 130 -7.96 -12.44 -18.60
C GLU A 130 -7.34 -11.12 -18.10
N CYS A 131 -6.03 -10.97 -18.22
CA CYS A 131 -5.35 -9.73 -17.85
C CYS A 131 -5.75 -8.62 -18.82
N SER A 132 -6.52 -7.64 -18.32
CA SER A 132 -7.04 -6.51 -19.09
C SER A 132 -5.96 -5.43 -19.24
N TYR A 133 -5.33 -5.00 -18.14
CA TYR A 133 -4.20 -4.07 -18.17
C TYR A 133 -3.32 -4.18 -16.91
N THR A 134 -2.11 -3.62 -16.99
CA THR A 134 -1.15 -3.57 -15.88
C THR A 134 -0.92 -2.12 -15.45
N SER A 135 -1.07 -1.84 -14.15
CA SER A 135 -0.60 -0.61 -13.51
C SER A 135 0.82 -0.80 -12.97
N VAL A 136 1.68 0.19 -13.12
CA VAL A 136 3.12 0.06 -12.92
C VAL A 136 3.60 0.97 -11.80
N PHE A 137 4.45 0.46 -10.91
CA PHE A 137 5.11 1.22 -9.85
C PHE A 137 6.62 1.03 -9.98
N VAL A 138 7.28 2.11 -10.40
CA VAL A 138 8.52 2.00 -11.17
C VAL A 138 9.76 1.81 -10.28
N GLU A 139 9.78 2.34 -9.06
CA GLU A 139 11.02 2.26 -8.26
C GLU A 139 10.82 2.36 -6.75
N ALA A 140 11.37 1.41 -6.00
CA ALA A 140 11.48 1.44 -4.54
C ALA A 140 12.95 1.36 -4.11
N LYS A 141 13.65 2.51 -4.17
CA LYS A 141 15.09 2.57 -3.80
C LYS A 141 15.32 2.93 -2.34
N THR A 142 16.19 2.18 -1.68
CA THR A 142 16.83 2.57 -0.42
C THR A 142 17.99 3.55 -0.71
N SER A 143 17.76 4.85 -0.55
CA SER A 143 18.85 5.85 -0.66
C SER A 143 19.56 6.12 0.67
N LYS A 144 18.98 5.70 1.80
CA LYS A 144 19.48 5.94 3.16
C LYS A 144 19.13 4.77 4.08
N LYS A 145 19.94 4.57 5.12
CA LYS A 145 19.63 3.66 6.24
C LYS A 145 18.47 4.26 7.05
N THR A 146 17.23 3.96 6.66
CA THR A 146 16.04 4.35 7.42
C THR A 146 15.68 3.21 8.38
N PRO A 147 15.48 3.48 9.69
CA PRO A 147 15.03 2.44 10.61
C PRO A 147 13.68 1.84 10.17
N PRO A 148 13.50 0.51 10.28
CA PRO A 148 12.24 -0.22 10.02
C PRO A 148 10.99 0.47 10.52
N ILE A 149 11.02 0.88 11.79
CA ILE A 149 9.90 1.50 12.46
C ILE A 149 9.53 2.84 11.80
N GLN A 150 10.52 3.64 11.41
CA GLN A 150 10.31 4.90 10.72
C GLN A 150 9.73 4.67 9.33
N LEU A 151 10.21 3.65 8.62
CA LEU A 151 9.73 3.28 7.28
C LEU A 151 8.26 2.86 7.30
N ALA A 152 7.88 1.95 8.20
CA ALA A 152 6.48 1.54 8.36
C ALA A 152 5.58 2.69 8.83
N TYR A 153 6.06 3.60 9.69
CA TYR A 153 5.34 4.84 9.99
C TYR A 153 5.17 5.74 8.77
N ASP A 154 6.19 5.86 7.92
CA ASP A 154 6.12 6.65 6.70
C ASP A 154 5.12 6.04 5.72
N PHE A 155 5.08 4.72 5.56
CA PHE A 155 4.03 4.04 4.79
C PHE A 155 2.64 4.23 5.40
N CYS A 156 2.48 4.12 6.72
CA CYS A 156 1.22 4.43 7.39
C CYS A 156 0.78 5.87 7.10
N ARG A 157 1.70 6.83 7.16
CA ARG A 157 1.43 8.23 6.81
C ARG A 157 1.06 8.37 5.33
N CYS A 158 1.75 7.69 4.44
CA CYS A 158 1.42 7.67 3.01
C CYS A 158 0.01 7.13 2.77
N ALA A 159 -0.40 6.04 3.41
CA ALA A 159 -1.78 5.54 3.35
C ALA A 159 -2.77 6.57 3.90
N ILE A 160 -2.49 7.12 5.08
CA ILE A 160 -3.35 8.10 5.76
C ILE A 160 -3.55 9.37 4.91
N PHE A 161 -2.50 9.87 4.26
CA PHE A 161 -2.56 11.05 3.39
C PHE A 161 -2.84 10.73 1.92
N TRP A 162 -3.03 9.45 1.58
CA TRP A 162 -3.30 9.03 0.21
C TRP A 162 -4.57 9.69 -0.28
N GLN A 163 -4.50 10.55 -1.29
CA GLN A 163 -5.68 11.06 -1.99
C GLN A 163 -5.77 10.37 -3.34
N GLY A 164 -6.30 9.14 -3.35
CA GLY A 164 -6.68 8.36 -4.54
C GLY A 164 -5.91 8.76 -5.80
N CYS A 165 -4.65 8.36 -5.94
CA CYS A 165 -3.92 8.65 -7.18
C CYS A 165 -4.42 7.74 -8.30
N ASP A 166 -5.50 8.16 -8.98
CA ASP A 166 -5.89 7.63 -10.31
C ASP A 166 -5.00 8.21 -11.44
N ARG A 167 -3.82 8.72 -11.09
CA ARG A 167 -2.87 9.33 -12.02
C ARG A 167 -1.43 9.02 -11.61
N PHE A 168 -1.02 7.78 -11.81
CA PHE A 168 0.38 7.52 -12.15
C PHE A 168 0.36 7.01 -13.61
N ILE A 169 0.91 7.86 -14.48
CA ILE A 169 1.16 7.65 -15.91
C ILE A 169 2.59 7.13 -16.04
#